data_AF-A0A2M7L703-F1
#
_entry.id   AF-A0A2M7L703-F1
#
_cell.length_a   1.000
_cell.length_b   1.000
_cell.length_c   1.000
_cell.angle_alpha   90.00
_cell.angle_beta   90.00
_cell.angle_gamma   90.00
#
_symmetry.space_group_name_H-M   'P 1'
#
loop_
_entity.id
_entity.type
_entity.pdbx_description
1 polymer ?
#
loop_
_entity_poly.entity_id
_entity_poly.type
_entity_poly.pdbx_seq_one_letter_code
_entity_poly.pdbx_strand_id
1 'polypeptide(L)' 'MFIKIDKKTLEEEIINSEEMVEVLEHDMKPVFVDDALMDMVTSGYVHRSASAIYRYKA' A
#
# COMPACT_ATOMS: atom_id res chain seq x y z
N MET A 1 4.90 -1.27 9.62
CA MET A 1 3.89 -0.18 9.54
C MET A 1 3.70 0.19 8.07
N PHE A 2 2.47 0.43 7.61
CA PHE A 2 2.23 0.86 6.23
C PHE A 2 2.42 2.36 6.10
N ILE A 3 2.98 2.78 4.96
CA ILE A 3 3.23 4.18 4.65
C ILE A 3 2.65 4.47 3.28
N LYS A 4 1.89 5.55 3.23
CA LYS A 4 1.42 6.21 2.01
C LYS A 4 2.33 7.41 1.74
N ILE A 5 2.79 7.55 0.51
CA ILE A 5 3.62 8.67 0.06
C ILE A 5 2.85 9.36 -1.06
N ASP A 6 2.40 10.59 -0.82
CA ASP A 6 1.71 11.37 -1.85
C ASP A 6 2.69 11.75 -2.98
N LYS A 7 2.33 11.50 -4.24
CA LYS A 7 3.22 11.76 -5.37
C LYS A 7 3.37 13.24 -5.72
N LYS A 8 2.43 14.08 -5.31
CA LYS A 8 2.46 15.53 -5.54
C LYS A 8 3.23 16.26 -4.46
N THR A 9 2.99 15.95 -3.18
CA THR A 9 3.61 16.65 -2.05
C THR A 9 4.86 15.96 -1.52
N LEU A 10 5.04 14.67 -1.83
CA LEU A 10 6.08 13.80 -1.28
C LEU A 10 5.97 13.60 0.24
N GLU A 11 4.82 13.93 0.83
CA GLU A 11 4.57 13.72 2.25
C GLU A 11 4.32 12.24 2.55
N GLU A 12 4.94 11.76 3.63
CA GLU A 12 4.74 10.42 4.16
C GLU A 12 3.68 10.43 5.25
N GLU A 13 2.66 9.59 5.10
CA GLU A 13 1.57 9.38 6.05
C GLU A 13 1.60 7.91 6.50
N ILE A 14 1.54 7.68 7.81
CA ILE A 14 1.42 6.32 8.36
C ILE A 14 -0.06 5.95 8.28
N ILE A 15 -0.35 4.86 7.58
CA ILE A 15 -1.70 4.30 7.47
C ILE A 15 -1.76 2.95 8.17
N ASN A 16 -2.94 2.59 8.64
CA ASN A 16 -3.15 1.28 9.25
C ASN A 16 -3.36 0.19 8.18
N SER A 17 -3.50 -1.06 8.63
CA SER A 17 -3.70 -2.20 7.72
C SER A 17 -5.07 -2.20 7.04
N GLU A 18 -6.11 -1.70 7.70
CA GLU A 18 -7.46 -1.63 7.12
C GLU A 18 -7.50 -0.63 5.97
N GLU A 19 -6.92 0.56 6.14
CA GLU A 19 -6.78 1.56 5.08
C GLU A 19 -5.94 1.03 3.90
N MET A 20 -4.90 0.24 4.18
CA MET A 20 -4.10 -0.39 3.12
C MET A 20 -4.90 -1.43 2.34
N VAL A 21 -5.75 -2.22 3.02
CA VAL A 21 -6.65 -3.18 2.38
C VAL A 21 -7.62 -2.47 1.45
N GLU A 22 -8.27 -1.39 1.91
CA GLU A 22 -9.22 -0.61 1.09
C GLU A 22 -8.57 -0.07 -0.19
N VAL A 23 -7.32 0.43 -0.09
CA VAL A 23 -6.55 0.88 -1.25
C VAL A 23 -6.32 -0.25 -2.25
N LEU A 24 -5.93 -1.43 -1.78
CA LEU A 24 -5.68 -2.57 -2.66
C LEU A 24 -6.98 -3.09 -3.27
N GLU A 25 -8.06 -3.23 -2.50
CA GLU A 25 -9.37 -3.65 -3.00
C GLU A 25 -9.93 -2.71 -4.07
N HIS A 26 -9.60 -1.42 -4.00
CA HIS A 26 -9.95 -0.45 -5.04
C HIS A 26 -9.14 -0.66 -6.33
N ASP A 27 -7.85 -0.98 -6.22
CA ASP A 27 -6.91 -1.00 -7.36
C ASP A 27 -6.71 -2.40 -7.98
N MET A 28 -7.08 -3.48 -7.28
CA MET A 28 -6.96 -4.86 -7.77
C MET A 28 -8.15 -5.74 -7.35
N LYS A 29 -8.23 -6.94 -7.95
CA LYS A 29 -9.31 -7.89 -7.60
C LYS A 29 -9.10 -8.40 -6.17
N PRO A 30 -10.17 -8.63 -5.38
CA PRO A 30 -10.07 -9.08 -3.99
C PRO A 30 -9.20 -10.32 -3.78
N VAL A 31 -9.19 -11.25 -4.74
CA VAL A 31 -8.37 -12.48 -4.69
C VAL A 31 -6.85 -12.23 -4.63
N PHE A 32 -6.37 -11.06 -5.03
CA PHE A 32 -4.94 -10.72 -5.04
C PHE A 32 -4.52 -9.81 -3.88
N VAL A 33 -5.47 -9.34 -3.07
CA VAL A 33 -5.21 -8.36 -2.01
C VAL A 33 -4.34 -8.97 -0.90
N ASP A 34 -4.69 -10.18 -0.46
CA ASP A 34 -3.94 -10.90 0.57
C ASP A 34 -2.50 -11.20 0.13
N ASP A 35 -2.32 -11.66 -1.11
CA ASP A 35 -1.00 -11.91 -1.69
C ASP A 35 -0.18 -10.62 -1.77
N ALA A 36 -0.79 -9.51 -2.21
CA ALA A 36 -0.11 -8.23 -2.29
C ALA A 36 0.31 -7.71 -0.90
N LEU A 37 -0.55 -7.84 0.12
CA LEU A 37 -0.21 -7.48 1.50
C LEU A 37 0.94 -8.34 2.04
N MET A 38 0.90 -9.64 1.80
CA MET A 38 1.96 -10.55 2.21
C MET A 38 3.28 -10.18 1.52
N ASP A 39 3.26 -9.87 0.22
CA ASP A 39 4.44 -9.45 -0.53
C ASP A 39 4.98 -8.09 -0.07
N MET A 40 4.12 -7.15 0.34
CA MET A 40 4.58 -5.87 0.91
C MET A 40 5.41 -6.10 2.16
N VAL A 41 4.93 -6.96 3.05
CA VAL A 41 5.54 -7.19 4.36
C VAL A 41 6.80 -8.06 4.23
N THR A 42 6.80 -9.04 3.33
CA THR A 42 7.87 -10.05 3.23
C THR A 42 8.95 -9.71 2.20
N SER A 43 8.56 -9.21 1.04
CA SER A 43 9.43 -9.00 -0.12
C SER A 43 9.76 -7.53 -0.37
N GLY A 44 9.13 -6.62 0.38
CA GLY A 44 9.27 -5.17 0.17
C GLY A 44 8.54 -4.69 -1.09
N TYR A 45 7.48 -5.39 -1.52
CA TYR A 45 6.64 -4.92 -2.61
C TYR A 45 6.10 -3.51 -2.31
N VAL A 46 6.05 -2.70 -3.37
CA VAL A 46 5.58 -1.32 -3.32
C VAL A 46 4.42 -1.18 -4.30
N HIS A 47 3.24 -0.89 -3.76
CA HIS A 47 2.08 -0.62 -4.58
C HIS A 47 2.07 0.85 -5.02
N ARG A 48 1.72 1.09 -6.28
CA ARG A 48 1.75 2.43 -6.87
C ARG A 48 0.40 2.71 -7.51
N SER A 49 -0.35 3.61 -6.88
CA SER A 49 -1.58 4.16 -7.46
C SER A 49 -1.27 5.39 -8.31
N ALA A 50 -2.29 6.01 -8.91
CA ALA A 50 -2.12 7.25 -9.66
C ALA A 50 -1.63 8.43 -8.78
N SER A 51 -2.12 8.52 -7.54
CA SER A 51 -1.88 9.65 -6.62
C SER A 51 -0.81 9.38 -5.57
N ALA A 52 -0.55 8.12 -5.21
CA ALA A 52 0.32 7.77 -4.10
C ALA A 52 1.15 6.50 -4.33
N ILE A 53 2.16 6.33 -3.49
CA ILE A 53 2.99 5.12 -3.38
C ILE A 53 2.76 4.54 -1.98
N TYR A 54 2.49 3.24 -1.91
CA TYR A 54 2.24 2.52 -0.67
C TYR A 54 3.31 1.46 -0.46
N ARG A 55 3.88 1.40 0.74
CA ARG A 55 4.90 0.42 1.10
C ARG A 55 4.81 0.04 2.58
N TYR A 56 5.34 -1.13 2.90
CA TYR A 56 5.58 -1.51 4.29
C TYR A 56 6.95 -1.02 4.76
N LYS A 57 7.01 -0.39 5.93
CA LYS A 57 8.24 -0.05 6.65
C LYS A 57 8.36 -0.99 7.85
N ALA A 58 9.36 -1.87 7.79
CA ALA A 58 9.76 -2.74 8.89
C ALA A 58 10.48 -1.93 9.99
#